data_AF-A0ABD1RX10-F1
#
_entry.id   AF-A0ABD1RX10-F1
#
_cell.length_a   1.000
_cell.length_b   1.000
_cell.length_c   1.000
_cell.angle_alpha   90.00
_cell.angle_beta   90.00
_cell.angle_gamma   90.00
#
_symmetry.space_group_name_H-M   'P 1'
#
loop_
_entity.id
_entity.type
_entity.pdbx_description
1 polymer ?
#
loop_
_entity_poly.entity_id
_entity_poly.type
_entity_poly.pdbx_seq_one_letter_code
_entity_poly.pdbx_strand_id
1 'polypeptide(L)'
;MAYAALLSLTHVLEQNLNPDYQYLILCEKQQIASLLKKISFLQDFLDNSSPKSIKTVECLESQIRDAAYKAEDIIESHMTDRVHEESASHRAESSTTFFHKLEEVIEEIDSHKEKAGED
;
A
#
# COMPACT_ATOMS: atom_id res chain seq x y z
N MET A 1 -7.19 -3.27 13.36
CA MET A 1 -8.33 -2.71 12.60
C MET A 1 -7.79 -2.31 11.23
N ALA A 2 -8.47 -2.70 10.15
CA ALA A 2 -8.02 -2.47 8.77
C ALA A 2 -7.75 -0.99 8.48
N TYR A 3 -8.67 -0.12 8.91
CA TYR A 3 -8.57 1.31 8.72
C TYR A 3 -7.29 1.92 9.33
N ALA A 4 -6.95 1.50 10.55
CA ALA A 4 -5.73 1.96 11.21
C ALA A 4 -4.46 1.52 10.48
N ALA A 5 -4.46 0.31 9.91
CA ALA A 5 -3.34 -0.19 9.11
C ALA A 5 -3.20 0.58 7.79
N LEU A 6 -4.31 0.87 7.10
CA LEU A 6 -4.30 1.73 5.91
C LEU A 6 -3.85 3.16 6.23
N LEU A 7 -4.29 3.72 7.37
CA LEU A 7 -3.88 5.05 7.80
C LEU A 7 -2.36 5.11 8.09
N SER A 8 -1.83 4.06 8.72
CA SER A 8 -0.39 3.92 8.97
C SER A 8 0.38 3.84 7.64
N LEU A 9 -0.06 3.00 6.70
CA LEU A 9 0.52 2.89 5.37
C LEU A 9 0.48 4.21 4.60
N THR A 10 -0.65 4.93 4.63
CA THR A 10 -0.76 6.28 4.04
C THR A 10 0.28 7.21 4.62
N HIS A 11 0.45 7.23 5.94
CA HIS A 11 1.43 8.09 6.59
C HIS A 11 2.85 7.75 6.14
N VAL A 12 3.21 6.47 6.09
CA VAL A 12 4.52 6.02 5.60
C VAL A 12 4.75 6.46 4.15
N LEU A 13 3.76 6.28 3.26
CA LEU A 13 3.85 6.68 1.86
C LEU A 13 3.95 8.21 1.67
N GLU A 14 3.23 8.99 2.47
CA GLU A 14 3.31 10.46 2.44
C GLU A 14 4.67 10.98 2.92
N GLN A 15 5.24 10.38 3.97
CA GLN A 15 6.59 10.73 4.43
C GLN A 15 7.64 10.49 3.34
N ASN A 16 7.47 9.45 2.53
CA ASN A 16 8.34 9.18 1.38
C ASN A 16 8.21 10.22 0.25
N LEU A 17 7.05 10.86 0.09
CA LEU A 17 6.85 11.92 -0.90
C LEU A 17 7.44 13.27 -0.47
N ASN A 18 7.70 13.44 0.83
CA ASN A 18 8.20 14.69 1.37
C ASN A 18 9.53 15.06 0.70
N PRO A 19 9.66 16.28 0.13
CA PRO A 19 10.90 16.75 -0.51
C PRO A 19 12.13 16.72 0.40
N ASP A 20 11.95 16.70 1.73
CA ASP A 20 13.06 16.57 2.69
C ASP A 20 13.70 15.17 2.66
N TYR A 21 12.94 14.14 2.21
CA TYR A 21 13.39 12.77 2.01
C TYR A 21 13.68 12.54 0.52
N GLN A 22 14.79 13.10 0.02
CA GLN A 22 15.21 13.07 -1.40
C GLN A 22 15.65 11.69 -1.92
N TYR A 23 15.11 10.61 -1.38
CA TYR A 23 15.49 9.28 -1.81
C TYR A 23 14.78 8.90 -3.11
N LEU A 24 13.57 9.40 -3.37
CA LEU A 24 12.74 8.97 -4.53
C LEU A 24 12.95 9.76 -5.83
N ILE A 25 13.03 9.05 -6.96
CA ILE A 25 12.96 9.59 -8.33
C ILE A 25 11.51 9.89 -8.74
N LEU A 26 11.34 10.67 -9.81
CA LEU A 26 10.02 11.14 -10.26
C LEU A 26 9.02 10.01 -10.54
N CYS A 27 9.47 8.92 -11.16
CA CYS A 27 8.63 7.76 -11.47
C CYS A 27 8.06 7.11 -10.20
N GLU A 28 8.90 6.95 -9.18
CA GLU A 28 8.51 6.41 -7.87
C GLU A 28 7.43 7.29 -7.20
N LYS A 29 7.59 8.62 -7.27
CA LYS A 29 6.60 9.55 -6.71
C LYS A 29 5.23 9.43 -7.39
N GLN A 30 5.21 9.22 -8.71
CA GLN A 30 3.97 9.00 -9.45
C GLN A 30 3.30 7.69 -9.06
N GLN A 31 4.09 6.62 -8.85
CA GLN A 31 3.59 5.33 -8.39
C GLN A 31 3.01 5.43 -6.97
N ILE A 32 3.70 6.08 -6.03
CA ILE A 32 3.16 6.33 -4.69
C ILE A 32 1.85 7.13 -4.75
N ALA A 33 1.78 8.16 -5.58
CA ALA A 33 0.55 8.93 -5.75
C ALA A 33 -0.61 8.09 -6.30
N SER A 34 -0.34 7.10 -7.15
CA SER A 34 -1.33 6.12 -7.62
C SER A 34 -1.79 5.20 -6.49
N LEU A 35 -0.85 4.67 -5.70
CA LEU A 35 -1.15 3.80 -4.56
C LEU A 35 -1.99 4.52 -3.49
N LEU A 36 -1.68 5.78 -3.18
CA LEU A 36 -2.46 6.60 -2.24
C LEU A 36 -3.92 6.77 -2.67
N LYS A 37 -4.20 6.86 -3.98
CA LYS A 37 -5.59 6.90 -4.48
C LYS A 37 -6.32 5.59 -4.23
N LYS A 38 -5.65 4.44 -4.44
CA LYS A 38 -6.23 3.12 -4.16
C LYS A 38 -6.47 2.95 -2.66
N ILE A 39 -5.54 3.38 -1.80
CA ILE A 39 -5.72 3.33 -0.34
C ILE A 39 -6.90 4.21 0.11
N SER A 40 -7.02 5.43 -0.42
CA SER A 40 -8.16 6.31 -0.13
C SER A 40 -9.49 5.64 -0.49
N PHE A 41 -9.55 4.94 -1.64
CA PHE A 41 -10.73 4.18 -2.03
C PHE A 41 -11.09 3.07 -1.02
N LEU A 42 -10.08 2.39 -0.47
CA LEU A 42 -10.27 1.34 0.54
C LEU A 42 -10.69 1.90 1.90
N GLN A 43 -10.15 3.05 2.30
CA GLN A 43 -10.59 3.76 3.51
C GLN A 43 -12.06 4.18 3.40
N ASP A 44 -12.45 4.76 2.26
CA ASP A 44 -13.85 5.10 1.97
C ASP A 44 -14.75 3.86 1.99
N PHE A 45 -14.28 2.72 1.48
CA PHE A 45 -15.03 1.47 1.54
C PHE A 45 -15.27 0.99 2.98
N LEU A 46 -14.24 1.04 3.83
CA LEU A 46 -14.36 0.65 5.24
C LEU A 46 -15.35 1.56 5.99
N ASP A 47 -15.27 2.88 5.76
CA ASP A 47 -16.16 3.87 6.38
C ASP A 47 -17.62 3.73 5.93
N ASN A 48 -17.86 3.31 4.68
CA ASN A 48 -19.20 3.16 4.12
C ASN A 48 -19.76 1.72 4.20
N SER A 49 -18.99 0.78 4.74
CA SER A 49 -19.42 -0.62 4.83
C SER A 49 -20.59 -0.78 5.81
N SER A 50 -21.72 -1.32 5.33
CA SER A 50 -22.91 -1.52 6.16
C SER A 50 -22.81 -2.82 6.98
N PRO A 51 -23.29 -2.87 8.23
CA PRO A 51 -23.26 -4.08 9.06
C PRO A 51 -24.09 -5.27 8.54
N LYS A 52 -24.73 -5.17 7.36
CA LYS A 52 -25.64 -6.19 6.83
C LYS A 52 -24.97 -7.53 6.53
N SER A 53 -23.63 -7.59 6.44
CA SER A 53 -22.87 -8.85 6.39
C SER A 53 -21.60 -8.80 7.25
N ILE A 54 -21.75 -8.64 8.57
CA ILE A 54 -20.64 -8.58 9.55
C ILE A 54 -19.53 -9.61 9.29
N LYS A 55 -19.87 -10.87 8.98
CA LYS A 55 -18.86 -11.92 8.74
C LYS A 55 -18.01 -11.71 7.48
N THR A 56 -18.62 -11.21 6.41
CA THR A 56 -17.90 -10.89 5.16
C THR A 56 -17.04 -9.65 5.36
N VAL A 57 -17.57 -8.64 6.08
CA VAL A 57 -16.83 -7.42 6.40
C VAL A 57 -15.63 -7.72 7.32
N GLU A 58 -15.78 -8.55 8.36
CA GLU A 58 -14.68 -8.94 9.26
C GLU A 58 -13.56 -9.73 8.54
N CYS A 59 -13.94 -10.58 7.58
CA CYS A 59 -12.99 -11.32 6.73
C CYS A 59 -12.21 -10.36 5.82
N LEU A 60 -12.92 -9.43 5.18
CA LEU A 60 -12.32 -8.41 4.32
C LEU A 60 -11.43 -7.44 5.12
N GLU A 61 -11.87 -7.01 6.30
CA GLU A 61 -11.05 -6.17 7.18
C GLU A 61 -9.75 -6.88 7.59
N SER A 62 -9.81 -8.18 7.88
CA SER A 62 -8.61 -8.95 8.23
C SER A 62 -7.65 -9.02 7.04
N GLN A 63 -8.15 -9.24 5.82
CA GLN A 63 -7.33 -9.27 4.60
C GLN A 63 -6.71 -7.90 4.29
N ILE A 64 -7.50 -6.83 4.37
CA ILE A 64 -7.02 -5.45 4.16
C ILE A 64 -5.92 -5.12 5.17
N ARG A 65 -6.13 -5.47 6.45
CA ARG A 65 -5.14 -5.27 7.50
C ARG A 65 -3.84 -6.02 7.20
N ASP A 66 -3.93 -7.30 6.89
CA ASP A 66 -2.75 -8.15 6.71
C ASP A 66 -1.96 -7.71 5.46
N ALA A 67 -2.66 -7.29 4.40
CA ALA A 67 -2.05 -6.69 3.22
C ALA A 67 -1.38 -5.34 3.52
N ALA A 68 -2.02 -4.48 4.31
CA ALA A 68 -1.42 -3.20 4.71
C ALA A 68 -0.12 -3.40 5.52
N TYR A 69 -0.08 -4.38 6.44
CA TYR A 69 1.16 -4.71 7.16
C TYR A 69 2.24 -5.26 6.24
N LYS A 70 1.88 -6.15 5.32
CA LYS A 70 2.83 -6.67 4.30
C LYS A 70 3.40 -5.53 3.45
N ALA A 71 2.58 -4.54 3.09
CA ALA A 71 3.03 -3.35 2.38
C ALA A 71 4.02 -2.51 3.20
N GLU A 72 3.76 -2.32 4.51
CA GLU A 72 4.69 -1.65 5.42
C GLU A 72 6.04 -2.39 5.53
N ASP A 73 6.02 -3.71 5.71
CA ASP A 73 7.22 -4.55 5.78
C ASP A 73 8.07 -4.41 4.50
N ILE A 74 7.42 -4.37 3.34
CA ILE A 74 8.08 -4.19 2.03
C ILE A 74 8.72 -2.78 1.93
N ILE A 75 8.04 -1.74 2.45
CA ILE A 75 8.59 -0.38 2.49
C ILE A 75 9.80 -0.29 3.41
N GLU A 76 9.72 -0.86 4.60
CA GLU A 76 10.81 -0.84 5.57
C GLU A 76 12.04 -1.61 5.05
N SER A 77 11.82 -2.77 4.42
CA SER A 77 12.89 -3.53 3.74
C SER A 77 13.53 -2.70 2.63
N HIS A 78 12.73 -2.08 1.76
CA HIS A 78 13.24 -1.29 0.66
C HIS A 78 14.01 -0.04 1.14
N MET A 79 13.56 0.63 2.19
CA MET A 79 14.32 1.73 2.80
C MET A 79 15.69 1.26 3.30
N THR A 80 15.74 0.10 3.94
CA THR A 80 16.99 -0.49 4.44
C THR A 80 17.94 -0.84 3.30
N ASP A 81 17.43 -1.47 2.23
CA ASP A 81 18.19 -1.82 1.03
C ASP A 81 18.79 -0.57 0.36
N ARG A 82 18.00 0.52 0.28
CA ARG A 82 18.44 1.79 -0.31
C ARG A 82 19.54 2.51 0.46
N VAL A 83 19.61 2.32 1.79
CA VAL A 83 20.72 2.86 2.60
C VAL A 83 22.00 2.07 2.32
N HIS A 84 21.89 0.80 1.91
CA HIS A 84 23.02 -0.08 1.65
C HIS A 84 23.48 -0.10 0.17
N GLU A 85 22.66 0.38 -0.77
CA GLU A 85 22.97 0.39 -2.19
C GLU A 85 23.89 1.55 -2.61
N GLU A 86 25.14 1.22 -2.98
CA GLU A 86 26.14 2.18 -3.48
C GLU A 86 25.98 2.56 -4.97
N SER A 87 25.20 1.81 -5.76
CA SER A 87 25.13 2.00 -7.23
C SER A 87 23.78 2.48 -7.73
N ALA A 88 23.80 3.42 -8.68
CA ALA A 88 22.61 4.00 -9.29
C ALA A 88 21.80 3.02 -10.15
N SER A 89 22.43 1.97 -10.71
CA SER A 89 21.72 0.94 -11.49
C SER A 89 20.92 0.00 -10.61
N HIS A 90 21.51 -0.45 -9.49
CA HIS A 90 20.81 -1.29 -8.51
C HIS A 90 19.65 -0.53 -7.86
N ARG A 91 19.85 0.76 -7.59
CA ARG A 91 18.81 1.66 -7.08
C ARG A 91 17.56 1.76 -7.95
N ALA A 92 17.69 1.74 -9.28
CA ALA A 92 16.54 1.84 -10.18
C ALA A 92 15.77 0.51 -10.27
N GLU A 93 16.50 -0.61 -10.24
CA GLU A 93 15.94 -1.96 -10.26
C GLU A 93 15.24 -2.32 -8.94
N SER A 94 15.83 -1.95 -7.80
CA SER A 94 15.26 -2.15 -6.45
C SER A 94 13.98 -1.35 -6.28
N SER A 95 13.99 -0.07 -6.69
CA SER A 95 12.80 0.79 -6.77
C SER A 95 11.69 0.16 -7.61
N THR A 96 11.96 -0.23 -8.85
CA THR A 96 10.94 -0.81 -9.75
C THR A 96 10.32 -2.08 -9.16
N THR A 97 11.15 -2.96 -8.60
CA THR A 97 10.72 -4.19 -7.94
C THR A 97 9.86 -3.91 -6.71
N PHE A 98 10.22 -2.88 -5.94
CA PHE A 98 9.46 -2.43 -4.78
C PHE A 98 8.06 -1.91 -5.16
N PHE A 99 7.95 -1.06 -6.18
CA PHE A 99 6.63 -0.56 -6.62
C PHE A 99 5.75 -1.67 -7.17
N HIS A 100 6.32 -2.62 -7.90
CA HIS A 100 5.56 -3.77 -8.38
C HIS A 100 5.02 -4.61 -7.21
N LYS A 101 5.82 -4.85 -6.17
CA LYS A 101 5.37 -5.58 -4.97
C LYS A 101 4.28 -4.83 -4.21
N LEU A 102 4.39 -3.51 -4.10
CA LEU A 102 3.33 -2.69 -3.50
C LEU A 102 2.05 -2.72 -4.32
N GLU A 103 2.16 -2.60 -5.65
CA GLU A 103 1.01 -2.65 -6.55
C GLU A 103 0.33 -4.01 -6.50
N GLU A 104 1.09 -5.11 -6.47
CA GLU A 104 0.58 -6.48 -6.29
C GLU A 104 -0.18 -6.63 -4.98
N VAL A 105 0.36 -6.10 -3.88
CA VAL A 105 -0.33 -6.14 -2.57
C VAL A 105 -1.62 -5.33 -2.60
N ILE A 106 -1.66 -4.18 -3.28
CA ILE A 106 -2.90 -3.41 -3.41
C ILE A 106 -3.90 -4.05 -4.38
N GLU A 107 -3.44 -4.66 -5.47
CA GLU A 107 -4.30 -5.44 -6.37
C GLU A 107 -4.88 -6.68 -5.69
N GLU A 108 -4.11 -7.30 -4.79
CA GLU A 108 -4.60 -8.32 -3.88
C GLU A 108 -5.76 -7.73 -3.07
N ILE A 109 -5.61 -6.56 -2.46
CA ILE A 109 -6.71 -5.91 -1.73
C ILE A 109 -7.93 -5.62 -2.63
N ASP A 110 -7.75 -5.08 -3.83
CA ASP A 110 -8.83 -4.75 -4.77
C ASP A 110 -9.57 -6.00 -5.29
N SER A 111 -8.85 -7.08 -5.60
CA SER A 111 -9.44 -8.32 -6.14
C SER A 111 -10.33 -9.05 -5.12
N HIS A 112 -10.10 -8.84 -3.82
CA HIS A 112 -10.96 -9.40 -2.77
C HIS A 112 -12.28 -8.64 -2.60
N LYS A 113 -12.41 -7.43 -3.19
CA LYS A 113 -13.67 -6.66 -3.23
C LYS A 113 -14.64 -7.18 -4.30
N GLU A 114 -14.14 -7.69 -5.43
CA GLU A 114 -14.98 -8.07 -6.57
C GLU A 114 -15.84 -9.32 -6.31
N LYS A 115 -15.47 -10.16 -5.33
CA LYS A 115 -16.25 -11.35 -4.95
C LYS A 115 -17.41 -11.10 -3.99
N ALA A 116 -17.66 -9.85 -3.59
CA ALA A 116 -18.70 -9.49 -2.63
C ALA A 116 -19.86 -8.66 -3.25
N GLY A 117 -19.85 -8.47 -4.58
CA GLY A 117 -20.82 -7.64 -5.31
C GLY A 117 -21.83 -8.38 -6.19
N GLU A 118 -21.79 -9.71 -6.25
CA GLU A 118 -22.76 -10.52 -6.99
C GLU A 118 -23.58 -11.39 -6.02
N ASP A 119 -24.63 -10.82 -5.44
CA ASP A 119 -25.86 -11.52 -5.01
C ASP A 119 -27.00 -10.51 -4.73
#